data_AF-A0A9P6ZQT5-F1
#
_entry.id   AF-A0A9P6ZQT5-F1
#
_cell.length_a   1.000
_cell.length_b   1.000
_cell.length_c   1.000
_cell.angle_alpha   90.00
_cell.angle_beta   90.00
_cell.angle_gamma   90.00
#
_symmetry.space_group_name_H-M   'P 1'
#
loop_
_entity.id
_entity.type
_entity.pdbx_description
1 polymer ?
#
loop_
_entity_poly.entity_id
_entity_poly.type
_entity_poly.pdbx_seq_one_letter_code
_entity_poly.pdbx_strand_id
1 'polypeptide(L)'
;MINRLRTLQQAVTAFFDAWAQCSISEKRLSEMDWQFLQDLEVILEAPHATQQKLSSESTPLLSHAVPTFEELINGWESIGLHVPHWKPIINIGLIWASKYIDRMGATHAYSVAMFIDPAMRMSWMDNPPLEHDLNTLPEKPFVLGLPTSSSPIPTYKALINKVKEDSLSFKHVITFNMNKYVGLPHDHSESYHTFMFHISPSQEW
;
A
#
# COMPACT_ATOMS: atom_id res chain seq x y z
N MET A 1 -6.96 -13.15 4.37
CA MET A 1 -6.59 -14.37 5.13
C MET A 1 -7.34 -14.42 6.46
N ILE A 2 -7.29 -13.37 7.28
CA ILE A 2 -7.99 -13.26 8.57
C ILE A 2 -9.52 -13.51 8.44
N ASN A 3 -10.18 -12.87 7.46
CA ASN A 3 -11.63 -13.02 7.27
C ASN A 3 -12.02 -14.47 6.91
N ARG A 4 -11.17 -15.16 6.13
CA ARG A 4 -11.36 -16.58 5.80
C ARG A 4 -11.20 -17.45 7.05
N LEU A 5 -10.18 -17.17 7.87
CA LEU A 5 -9.95 -17.88 9.13
C LEU A 5 -11.14 -17.70 10.09
N ARG A 6 -11.71 -16.49 10.19
CA ARG A 6 -12.92 -16.22 10.97
C ARG A 6 -14.17 -16.92 10.43
N THR A 7 -14.37 -16.93 9.11
CA THR A 7 -15.50 -17.65 8.48
C THR A 7 -15.45 -19.13 8.83
N LEU A 8 -14.24 -19.68 8.98
CA LEU A 8 -14.01 -21.07 9.32
C LEU A 8 -13.90 -21.33 10.83
N GLN A 9 -14.15 -20.34 11.70
CA GLN A 9 -13.96 -20.47 13.15
C GLN A 9 -14.69 -21.69 13.73
N GLN A 10 -15.96 -21.90 13.37
CA GLN A 10 -16.73 -23.05 13.84
C GLN A 10 -16.13 -24.39 13.39
N ALA A 11 -15.66 -24.46 12.13
CA ALA A 11 -15.02 -25.65 11.59
C ALA A 11 -13.66 -25.92 12.25
N VAL A 12 -12.88 -24.86 12.52
CA VAL A 12 -11.60 -24.95 13.22
C VAL A 12 -11.81 -25.42 14.66
N THR A 13 -12.78 -24.87 15.38
CA THR A 13 -13.12 -25.29 16.74
C THR A 13 -13.59 -26.74 16.77
N ALA A 14 -14.51 -27.13 15.88
CA ALA A 14 -14.99 -28.51 15.78
C ALA A 14 -13.86 -29.50 15.44
N PHE A 15 -12.91 -29.10 14.59
CA PHE A 15 -11.72 -29.89 14.29
C PHE A 15 -10.87 -30.14 15.54
N PHE A 16 -10.60 -29.11 16.35
CA PHE A 16 -9.84 -29.26 17.60
C PHE A 16 -10.59 -30.06 18.66
N ASP A 17 -11.92 -29.93 18.72
CA ASP A 17 -12.75 -30.68 19.68
C ASP A 17 -12.85 -32.17 19.30
N ALA A 18 -12.90 -32.50 18.01
CA ALA A 18 -12.94 -33.88 17.53
C ALA A 18 -11.58 -34.60 17.58
N TRP A 19 -10.47 -33.86 17.54
CA TRP A 19 -9.09 -34.39 17.47
C TRP A 19 -8.22 -33.89 18.62
N ALA A 20 -8.73 -34.00 19.86
CA ALA A 20 -8.05 -33.53 21.07
C ALA A 20 -6.68 -34.17 21.37
N GLN A 21 -6.31 -35.26 20.69
CA GLN A 21 -5.07 -36.02 20.92
C GLN A 21 -3.93 -35.68 19.95
N CYS A 22 -4.12 -34.75 19.01
CA CYS A 22 -3.08 -34.42 18.04
C CYS A 22 -2.05 -33.44 18.61
N SER A 23 -0.78 -33.58 18.20
CA SER A 23 0.38 -32.73 18.56
C SER A 23 0.26 -31.23 18.24
N ILE A 24 -0.88 -30.80 17.71
CA ILE A 24 -1.18 -29.42 17.34
C ILE A 24 -2.22 -28.76 18.26
N SER A 25 -2.72 -29.47 19.28
CA SER A 25 -3.71 -28.96 20.25
C SER A 25 -3.23 -27.68 20.97
N GLU A 26 -1.92 -27.54 21.19
CA GLU A 26 -1.29 -26.33 21.73
C GLU A 26 -1.44 -25.09 20.83
N LYS A 27 -1.77 -25.27 19.54
CA LYS A 27 -2.00 -24.18 18.58
C LYS A 27 -3.46 -23.73 18.51
N ARG A 28 -4.32 -24.23 19.41
CA ARG A 28 -5.72 -23.81 19.49
C ARG A 28 -5.78 -22.34 19.90
N LEU A 29 -6.44 -21.53 19.08
CA LEU A 29 -6.69 -20.13 19.38
C LEU A 29 -7.66 -20.02 20.55
N SER A 30 -7.27 -19.26 21.56
CA SER A 30 -8.13 -18.87 22.67
C SER A 30 -9.17 -17.85 22.21
N GLU A 31 -10.18 -17.61 23.05
CA GLU A 31 -11.17 -16.57 22.77
C GLU A 31 -10.55 -15.17 22.68
N MET A 32 -9.48 -14.92 23.45
CA MET A 32 -8.69 -13.69 23.35
C MET A 32 -7.97 -13.58 22.00
N ASP A 33 -7.43 -14.68 21.47
CA ASP A 33 -6.78 -14.68 20.15
C ASP A 33 -7.79 -14.41 19.04
N TRP A 34 -9.00 -14.95 19.14
CA TRP A 34 -10.09 -14.66 18.20
C TRP A 34 -10.52 -13.19 18.24
N GLN A 35 -10.61 -12.61 19.44
CA GLN A 35 -10.90 -11.18 19.60
C GLN A 35 -9.78 -10.32 19.00
N PHE A 36 -8.53 -10.66 19.25
CA PHE A 36 -7.37 -9.99 18.66
C PHE A 36 -7.39 -10.02 17.13
N LEU A 37 -7.76 -11.16 16.53
CA LEU A 37 -7.90 -11.29 15.08
C LEU A 37 -9.04 -10.42 14.52
N GLN A 38 -10.12 -10.27 15.27
CA GLN A 38 -11.22 -9.36 14.90
C GLN A 38 -10.78 -7.90 14.94
N ASP A 39 -10.01 -7.50 15.95
CA ASP A 39 -9.51 -6.13 16.06
C ASP A 39 -8.52 -5.82 14.93
N LEU A 40 -7.65 -6.77 14.58
CA LEU A 40 -6.74 -6.64 13.43
C LEU A 40 -7.50 -6.52 12.11
N GLU A 41 -8.62 -7.22 11.94
CA GLU A 41 -9.45 -7.10 10.74
C GLU A 41 -9.92 -5.66 10.54
N VAL A 42 -10.41 -5.01 11.61
CA VAL A 42 -10.87 -3.62 11.58
C VAL A 42 -9.71 -2.67 11.24
N ILE A 43 -8.55 -2.84 11.88
CA ILE A 43 -7.39 -1.98 11.66
C ILE A 43 -6.85 -2.10 10.23
N LEU A 44 -6.89 -3.30 9.66
CA LEU A 44 -6.37 -3.60 8.33
C LEU A 44 -7.37 -3.30 7.21
N GLU A 45 -8.63 -2.99 7.52
CA GLU A 45 -9.66 -2.69 6.53
C GLU A 45 -9.33 -1.44 5.70
N ALA A 46 -8.91 -0.34 6.34
CA ALA A 46 -8.53 0.88 5.65
C ALA A 46 -7.34 0.66 4.68
N PRO A 47 -6.20 0.07 5.10
CA PRO A 47 -5.11 -0.31 4.20
C PRO A 47 -5.55 -1.23 3.07
N HIS A 48 -6.43 -2.19 3.36
CA HIS A 48 -6.92 -3.13 2.37
C HIS A 48 -7.70 -2.41 1.26
N ALA A 49 -8.61 -1.50 1.64
CA ALA A 49 -9.37 -0.69 0.71
C ALA A 49 -8.45 0.19 -0.15
N THR A 50 -7.47 0.85 0.47
CA THR A 50 -6.45 1.65 -0.24
C THR A 50 -5.66 0.80 -1.24
N GLN A 51 -5.16 -0.36 -0.81
CA GLN A 51 -4.42 -1.27 -1.70
C GLN A 51 -5.28 -1.72 -2.89
N GLN A 52 -6.54 -2.07 -2.66
CA GLN A 52 -7.46 -2.50 -3.72
C GLN A 52 -7.69 -1.39 -4.75
N LYS A 53 -7.97 -0.17 -4.29
CA LYS A 53 -8.13 1.01 -5.16
C LYS A 53 -6.88 1.22 -6.02
N LEU A 54 -5.70 1.23 -5.40
CA LEU A 54 -4.41 1.43 -6.08
C LEU A 54 -3.95 0.24 -6.95
N SER A 55 -4.61 -0.91 -6.87
CA SER A 55 -4.25 -2.11 -7.65
C SER A 55 -5.28 -2.45 -8.73
N SER A 56 -6.36 -1.67 -8.88
CA SER A 56 -7.39 -1.93 -9.90
C SER A 56 -6.89 -1.59 -11.32
N GLU A 57 -6.99 -2.54 -12.25
CA GLU A 57 -6.18 -2.57 -13.49
C GLU A 57 -6.66 -1.70 -14.68
N SER A 58 -7.68 -0.85 -14.57
CA SER A 58 -8.28 -0.26 -15.79
C SER A 58 -7.74 1.10 -16.24
N THR A 59 -7.05 1.88 -15.39
CA THR A 59 -6.63 3.25 -15.73
C THR A 59 -5.43 3.69 -14.87
N PRO A 60 -4.50 4.51 -15.38
CA PRO A 60 -3.35 4.97 -14.60
C PRO A 60 -3.80 5.78 -13.37
N LEU A 61 -3.66 5.17 -12.20
CA LEU A 61 -4.11 5.61 -10.88
C LEU A 61 -3.33 6.79 -10.28
N LEU A 62 -2.49 7.46 -11.07
CA LEU A 62 -1.64 8.54 -10.57
C LEU A 62 -2.49 9.69 -10.01
N SER A 63 -3.64 9.98 -10.63
CA SER A 63 -4.60 10.98 -10.14
C SER A 63 -5.27 10.60 -8.81
N HIS A 64 -5.42 9.30 -8.55
CA HIS A 64 -6.13 8.82 -7.35
C HIS A 64 -5.18 8.47 -6.20
N ALA A 65 -3.86 8.49 -6.44
CA ALA A 65 -2.87 8.10 -5.44
C ALA A 65 -2.96 8.97 -4.17
N VAL A 66 -2.84 10.29 -4.31
CA VAL A 66 -2.89 11.22 -3.16
C VAL A 66 -4.24 11.13 -2.42
N PRO A 67 -5.41 11.25 -3.07
CA PRO A 67 -6.70 11.09 -2.39
C PRO A 67 -6.86 9.76 -1.66
N THR A 68 -6.40 8.65 -2.25
CA THR A 68 -6.52 7.32 -1.62
C THR A 68 -5.66 7.20 -0.36
N PHE A 69 -4.50 7.86 -0.31
CA PHE A 69 -3.67 7.93 0.90
C PHE A 69 -4.25 8.88 1.95
N GLU A 70 -4.91 9.96 1.56
CA GLU A 70 -5.64 10.83 2.51
C GLU A 70 -6.81 10.07 3.16
N GLU A 71 -7.58 9.31 2.38
CA GLU A 71 -8.63 8.42 2.90
C GLU A 71 -8.07 7.37 3.88
N LEU A 72 -6.89 6.79 3.58
CA LEU A 72 -6.20 5.87 4.48
C LEU A 72 -5.90 6.50 5.83
N ILE A 73 -5.30 7.69 5.81
CA ILE A 73 -4.92 8.44 7.01
C ILE A 73 -6.17 8.75 7.84
N ASN A 74 -7.20 9.32 7.22
CA ASN A 74 -8.45 9.66 7.89
C ASN A 74 -9.12 8.41 8.51
N GLY A 75 -9.13 7.28 7.79
CA GLY A 75 -9.65 6.01 8.30
C GLY A 75 -8.90 5.53 9.53
N TRP A 76 -7.56 5.54 9.49
CA TRP A 76 -6.73 5.12 10.61
C TRP A 76 -6.79 6.07 11.81
N GLU A 77 -6.82 7.38 11.59
CA GLU A 77 -7.02 8.36 12.68
C GLU A 77 -8.36 8.15 13.37
N SER A 78 -9.43 7.92 12.61
CA SER A 78 -10.75 7.59 13.16
C SER A 78 -10.71 6.33 14.02
N ILE A 79 -10.08 5.24 13.54
CA ILE A 79 -9.94 4.00 14.31
C ILE A 79 -9.11 4.25 15.59
N GLY A 80 -8.02 5.02 15.51
CA GLY A 80 -7.17 5.34 16.65
C GLY A 80 -7.86 6.18 17.74
N LEU A 81 -8.91 6.93 17.39
CA LEU A 81 -9.76 7.65 18.35
C LEU A 81 -10.75 6.71 19.05
N HIS A 82 -11.35 5.77 18.32
CA HIS A 82 -12.34 4.83 18.86
C HIS A 82 -11.70 3.68 19.64
N VAL A 83 -10.46 3.31 19.32
CA VAL A 83 -9.75 2.18 19.93
C VAL A 83 -8.34 2.58 20.41
N PRO A 84 -8.23 3.28 21.56
CA PRO A 84 -6.97 3.91 21.99
C PRO A 84 -5.82 2.94 22.25
N HIS A 85 -6.09 1.68 22.59
CA HIS A 85 -5.05 0.69 22.86
C HIS A 85 -4.28 0.25 21.59
N TRP A 86 -4.88 0.42 20.41
CA TRP A 86 -4.23 0.15 19.12
C TRP A 86 -3.51 1.37 18.53
N LYS A 87 -3.71 2.55 19.12
CA LYS A 87 -3.11 3.81 18.68
C LYS A 87 -1.59 3.72 18.48
N PRO A 88 -0.79 3.05 19.33
CA PRO A 88 0.65 2.90 19.08
C PRO A 88 0.98 2.20 17.76
N ILE A 89 0.20 1.17 17.39
CA ILE A 89 0.40 0.41 16.14
C ILE A 89 -0.09 1.21 14.94
N ILE A 90 -1.27 1.83 15.06
CA ILE A 90 -1.84 2.69 14.02
C ILE A 90 -0.90 3.87 13.71
N ASN A 91 -0.31 4.50 14.73
CA ASN A 91 0.62 5.61 14.58
C ASN A 91 1.85 5.23 13.73
N ILE A 92 2.35 4.00 13.84
CA ILE A 92 3.45 3.52 12.97
C ILE A 92 3.00 3.52 11.51
N GLY A 93 1.78 3.04 11.24
CA GLY A 93 1.17 3.09 9.91
C GLY A 93 1.02 4.52 9.39
N LEU A 94 0.49 5.43 10.22
CA LEU A 94 0.30 6.85 9.89
C LEU A 94 1.62 7.55 9.54
N ILE A 95 2.70 7.28 10.28
CA ILE A 95 4.04 7.82 9.98
C ILE A 95 4.48 7.42 8.57
N TRP A 96 4.27 6.17 8.18
CA TRP A 96 4.62 5.70 6.84
C TRP A 96 3.70 6.27 5.77
N ALA A 97 2.38 6.33 6.01
CA ALA A 97 1.42 6.91 5.08
C ALA A 97 1.74 8.39 4.78
N SER A 98 2.02 9.19 5.81
CA SER A 98 2.46 10.58 5.66
C SER A 98 3.75 10.68 4.86
N LYS A 99 4.76 9.84 5.15
CA LYS A 99 6.01 9.81 4.37
C LYS A 99 5.80 9.48 2.89
N TYR A 100 4.80 8.66 2.56
CA TYR A 100 4.43 8.38 1.17
C TYR A 100 3.76 9.58 0.50
N ILE A 101 2.86 10.28 1.19
CA ILE A 101 2.26 11.54 0.70
C ILE A 101 3.35 12.58 0.46
N ASP A 102 4.27 12.81 1.40
CA ASP A 102 5.37 13.77 1.25
C ASP A 102 6.22 13.48 0.01
N ARG A 103 6.49 12.19 -0.25
CA ARG A 103 7.24 11.75 -1.44
C ARG A 103 6.47 11.97 -2.74
N MET A 104 5.16 11.77 -2.73
CA MET A 104 4.31 12.04 -3.89
C MET A 104 4.18 13.55 -4.14
N GLY A 105 4.02 14.36 -3.08
CA GLY A 105 3.98 15.83 -3.16
C GLY A 105 5.29 16.47 -3.61
N ALA A 106 6.41 15.75 -3.51
CA ALA A 106 7.70 16.21 -4.03
C ALA A 106 7.79 16.24 -5.58
N THR A 107 6.79 15.74 -6.29
CA THR A 107 6.76 15.75 -7.76
C THR A 107 5.42 16.25 -8.31
N HIS A 108 5.47 17.06 -9.37
CA HIS A 108 4.28 17.63 -10.01
C HIS A 108 3.42 16.59 -10.73
N ALA A 109 3.93 15.37 -10.93
CA ALA A 109 3.28 14.32 -11.71
C ALA A 109 1.87 13.97 -11.21
N TYR A 110 1.73 13.79 -9.90
CA TYR A 110 0.46 13.42 -9.27
C TYR A 110 -0.54 14.56 -9.38
N SER A 111 -0.13 15.79 -9.08
CA SER A 111 -0.98 16.99 -9.21
C SER A 111 -1.41 17.25 -10.65
N VAL A 112 -0.50 17.08 -11.61
CA VAL A 112 -0.81 17.22 -13.05
C VAL A 112 -1.77 16.12 -13.50
N ALA A 113 -1.56 14.87 -13.08
CA ALA A 113 -2.48 13.77 -13.38
C ALA A 113 -3.88 14.02 -12.79
N MET A 114 -3.96 14.50 -11.54
CA MET A 114 -5.21 14.92 -10.89
C MET A 114 -5.92 16.03 -11.66
N PHE A 115 -5.15 17.02 -12.17
CA PHE A 115 -5.71 18.14 -12.93
C PHE A 115 -6.27 17.73 -14.30
N ILE A 116 -5.58 16.82 -14.98
CA ILE A 116 -5.97 16.33 -16.31
C ILE A 116 -7.16 15.37 -16.21
N ASP A 117 -7.31 14.67 -15.08
CA ASP A 117 -8.42 13.76 -14.83
C ASP A 117 -9.76 14.51 -14.71
N PRO A 118 -10.68 14.36 -15.70
CA PRO A 118 -11.95 15.08 -15.70
C PRO A 118 -12.86 14.74 -14.51
N ALA A 119 -12.68 13.56 -13.90
CA ALA A 119 -13.46 13.13 -12.74
C ALA A 119 -13.01 13.81 -11.43
N MET A 120 -11.72 14.17 -11.31
CA MET A 120 -11.17 14.86 -10.13
C MET A 120 -11.33 16.39 -10.20
N ARG A 121 -11.46 16.94 -11.41
CA ARG A 121 -11.49 18.38 -11.69
C ARG A 121 -12.62 19.16 -10.99
N MET A 122 -13.66 18.49 -10.50
CA MET A 122 -14.79 19.12 -9.81
C MET A 122 -14.65 19.14 -8.28
N SER A 123 -14.11 18.08 -7.64
CA SER A 123 -14.02 18.01 -6.17
C SER A 123 -12.86 18.83 -5.59
N TRP A 124 -11.79 19.02 -6.36
CA TRP A 124 -10.59 19.76 -5.95
C TRP A 124 -10.82 21.28 -5.83
N MET A 125 -11.74 21.84 -6.62
CA MET A 125 -12.06 23.28 -6.57
C MET A 125 -12.78 23.66 -5.27
N ASP A 126 -13.52 22.72 -4.68
CA ASP A 126 -14.25 22.91 -3.44
C ASP A 126 -13.40 22.59 -2.19
N ASN A 127 -12.36 21.75 -2.34
CA ASN A 127 -11.49 21.33 -1.24
C ASN A 127 -10.06 21.00 -1.75
N PRO A 128 -9.14 21.98 -1.81
CA PRO A 128 -7.76 21.73 -2.25
C PRO A 128 -7.01 20.84 -1.24
N PRO A 129 -6.20 19.84 -1.68
CA PRO A 129 -5.28 19.17 -0.78
C PRO A 129 -4.29 20.21 -0.27
N LEU A 130 -3.88 20.01 0.97
CA LEU A 130 -3.00 20.87 1.77
C LEU A 130 -2.02 21.66 0.90
N GLU A 131 -2.09 23.00 1.00
CA GLU A 131 -1.28 23.97 0.25
C GLU A 131 0.20 23.58 0.28
N HIS A 132 0.66 22.89 -0.76
CA HIS A 132 2.06 22.88 -1.11
C HIS A 132 2.26 23.96 -2.16
N ASP A 133 2.96 25.03 -1.76
CA ASP A 133 3.31 26.17 -2.58
C ASP A 133 4.07 25.73 -3.84
N LEU A 134 3.34 25.59 -4.95
CA LEU A 134 3.84 25.10 -6.24
C LEU A 134 4.78 26.10 -6.94
N ASN A 135 4.96 27.31 -6.39
CA ASN A 135 5.63 28.42 -7.06
C ASN A 135 7.13 28.56 -6.73
N THR A 136 7.70 27.70 -5.89
CA THR A 136 9.07 27.91 -5.37
C THR A 136 9.95 26.64 -5.35
N LEU A 137 9.94 25.78 -6.39
CA LEU A 137 10.79 24.57 -6.35
C LEU A 137 11.64 24.36 -7.62
N PRO A 138 12.98 24.17 -7.49
CA PRO A 138 13.89 23.90 -8.60
C PRO A 138 13.61 22.54 -9.26
N GLU A 139 14.16 22.28 -10.45
CA GLU A 139 14.06 21.00 -11.20
C GLU A 139 14.25 19.78 -10.28
N LYS A 140 13.15 19.23 -9.77
CA LYS A 140 13.15 18.01 -8.96
C LYS A 140 12.90 16.80 -9.87
N PRO A 141 13.62 15.69 -9.66
CA PRO A 141 13.43 14.46 -10.43
C PRO A 141 12.00 13.91 -10.28
N PHE A 142 11.51 13.23 -11.31
CA PHE A 142 10.18 12.63 -11.34
C PHE A 142 10.13 11.44 -10.39
N VAL A 143 9.28 11.46 -9.36
CA VAL A 143 9.26 10.38 -8.35
C VAL A 143 8.08 9.43 -8.59
N LEU A 144 8.36 8.14 -8.81
CA LEU A 144 7.35 7.13 -9.14
C LEU A 144 7.24 6.05 -8.05
N GLY A 145 6.04 5.88 -7.48
CA GLY A 145 5.73 4.77 -6.60
C GLY A 145 5.44 3.49 -7.40
N LEU A 146 6.10 2.38 -7.06
CA LEU A 146 5.91 1.08 -7.71
C LEU A 146 5.14 0.12 -6.78
N PRO A 147 3.95 -0.37 -7.18
CA PRO A 147 3.24 -1.41 -6.43
C PRO A 147 3.97 -2.75 -6.50
N THR A 148 4.18 -3.40 -5.35
CA THR A 148 4.94 -4.66 -5.26
C THR A 148 4.02 -5.86 -5.11
N SER A 149 3.12 -6.03 -6.07
CA SER A 149 2.27 -7.22 -6.21
C SER A 149 2.56 -7.95 -7.54
N SER A 150 1.98 -9.12 -7.75
CA SER A 150 2.13 -9.87 -9.00
C SER A 150 1.32 -9.28 -10.16
N SER A 151 0.20 -8.62 -9.88
CA SER A 151 -0.67 -7.96 -10.86
C SER A 151 0.07 -7.00 -11.82
N PRO A 152 0.91 -6.05 -11.35
CA PRO A 152 1.63 -5.13 -12.23
C PRO A 152 2.83 -5.74 -12.98
N ILE A 153 3.14 -7.05 -12.83
CA ILE A 153 4.27 -7.68 -13.53
C ILE A 153 4.21 -7.50 -15.06
N PRO A 154 3.07 -7.70 -15.76
CA PRO A 154 2.98 -7.47 -17.20
C PRO A 154 3.26 -6.01 -17.57
N THR A 155 2.79 -5.05 -16.76
CA THR A 155 3.06 -3.62 -16.93
C THR A 155 4.56 -3.34 -16.82
N TYR A 156 5.24 -3.89 -15.82
CA TYR A 156 6.69 -3.73 -15.68
C TYR A 156 7.45 -4.30 -16.87
N LYS A 157 7.07 -5.48 -17.37
CA LYS A 157 7.68 -6.06 -18.58
C LYS A 157 7.49 -5.17 -19.81
N ALA A 158 6.30 -4.58 -19.99
CA ALA A 158 6.04 -3.66 -21.08
C ALA A 158 6.89 -2.38 -20.97
N LEU A 159 7.04 -1.81 -19.77
CA LEU A 159 7.90 -0.65 -19.54
C LEU A 159 9.38 -0.97 -19.82
N ILE A 160 9.88 -2.12 -19.36
CA ILE A 160 11.25 -2.59 -19.64
C ILE A 160 11.48 -2.72 -21.14
N ASN A 161 10.54 -3.29 -21.90
CA ASN A 161 10.68 -3.41 -23.35
C ASN A 161 10.74 -2.05 -24.02
N LYS A 162 9.90 -1.09 -23.60
CA LYS A 162 9.93 0.28 -24.13
C LYS A 162 11.25 0.99 -23.87
N VAL A 163 11.88 0.75 -22.72
CA VAL A 163 13.23 1.25 -22.40
C VAL A 163 14.28 0.61 -23.31
N LYS A 164 14.22 -0.71 -23.52
CA LYS A 164 15.12 -1.42 -24.45
C LYS A 164 14.96 -0.99 -25.91
N GLU A 165 13.78 -0.48 -26.27
CA GLU A 165 13.45 0.06 -27.58
C GLU A 165 13.81 1.56 -27.72
N ASP A 166 14.47 2.16 -26.71
CA ASP A 166 14.78 3.60 -26.63
C ASP A 166 13.56 4.54 -26.76
N SER A 167 12.35 3.99 -26.61
CA SER A 167 11.07 4.72 -26.72
C SER A 167 10.60 5.33 -25.39
N LEU A 168 11.30 5.02 -24.30
CA LEU A 168 11.03 5.46 -22.93
C LEU A 168 12.35 5.55 -22.15
N SER A 169 12.52 6.55 -21.30
CA SER A 169 13.71 6.70 -20.45
C SER A 169 13.32 7.04 -19.01
N PHE A 170 13.96 6.37 -18.04
CA PHE A 170 13.80 6.67 -16.61
C PHE A 170 15.02 7.42 -16.03
N LYS A 171 15.88 7.98 -16.87
CA LYS A 171 17.12 8.69 -16.47
C LYS A 171 16.91 9.77 -15.38
N HIS A 172 15.74 10.41 -15.36
CA HIS A 172 15.38 11.43 -14.38
C HIS A 172 14.23 10.99 -13.45
N VAL A 173 14.00 9.68 -13.33
CA VAL A 173 12.94 9.10 -12.51
C VAL A 173 13.55 8.45 -11.26
N ILE A 174 13.06 8.82 -10.08
CA ILE A 174 13.36 8.14 -8.83
C ILE A 174 12.20 7.22 -8.49
N THR A 175 12.44 5.93 -8.37
CA THR A 175 11.39 4.97 -7.99
C THR A 175 11.45 4.63 -6.51
N PHE A 176 10.31 4.35 -5.89
CA PHE A 176 10.26 3.71 -4.57
C PHE A 176 9.14 2.66 -4.52
N ASN A 177 9.34 1.61 -3.74
CA ASN A 177 8.30 0.60 -3.53
C ASN A 177 7.22 1.13 -2.59
N MET A 178 5.97 0.99 -2.99
CA MET A 178 4.82 1.45 -2.21
C MET A 178 4.58 0.60 -0.96
N ASN A 179 5.12 -0.63 -0.92
CA ASN A 179 5.03 -1.52 0.24
C ASN A 179 6.43 -2.04 0.64
N LYS A 180 6.65 -2.20 1.94
CA LYS A 180 7.82 -2.90 2.50
C LYS A 180 7.45 -3.61 3.81
N TYR A 181 7.90 -4.84 3.98
CA TYR A 181 7.88 -5.48 5.29
C TYR A 181 8.89 -4.77 6.21
N VAL A 182 8.40 -4.25 7.34
CA VAL A 182 9.23 -3.57 8.33
C VAL A 182 10.11 -4.61 9.04
N GLY A 183 11.40 -4.30 9.20
CA GLY A 183 12.35 -5.15 9.92
C GLY A 183 13.04 -6.24 9.09
N LEU A 184 12.66 -6.44 7.82
CA LEU A 184 13.40 -7.36 6.96
C LEU A 184 14.70 -6.73 6.44
N PRO A 185 15.83 -7.47 6.46
CA PRO A 185 17.05 -7.10 5.74
C PRO A 185 16.79 -6.85 4.26
N HIS A 186 17.64 -6.02 3.66
CA HIS A 186 17.49 -5.59 2.28
C HIS A 186 17.61 -6.74 1.26
N ASP A 187 18.47 -7.71 1.55
CA ASP A 187 18.81 -8.89 0.76
C ASP A 187 17.94 -10.11 1.08
N HIS A 188 16.98 -9.99 2.02
CA HIS A 188 16.08 -11.08 2.37
C HIS A 188 15.27 -11.52 1.15
N SER A 189 15.05 -12.83 0.97
CA SER A 189 14.33 -13.40 -0.19
C SER A 189 12.91 -12.82 -0.32
N GLU A 190 12.21 -12.71 0.80
CA GLU A 190 10.85 -12.14 0.90
C GLU A 190 10.83 -10.60 0.92
N SER A 191 11.97 -9.93 0.77
CA SER A 191 11.97 -8.47 0.69
C SER A 191 11.41 -8.04 -0.67
N TYR A 192 10.55 -7.03 -0.67
CA TYR A 192 10.05 -6.47 -1.92
C TYR A 192 11.16 -5.79 -2.75
N HIS A 193 12.31 -5.50 -2.16
CA HIS A 193 13.48 -5.07 -2.91
C HIS A 193 13.99 -6.23 -3.80
N THR A 194 14.20 -7.41 -3.22
CA THR A 194 14.63 -8.62 -3.92
C THR A 194 13.61 -9.05 -4.98
N PHE A 195 12.32 -8.92 -4.69
CA PHE A 195 11.25 -9.15 -5.66
C PHE A 195 11.37 -8.25 -6.89
N MET A 196 11.55 -6.93 -6.69
CA MET A 196 11.71 -5.99 -7.80
C MET A 196 13.00 -6.24 -8.59
N PHE A 197 14.08 -6.63 -7.90
CA PHE A 197 15.33 -7.03 -8.54
C PHE A 197 15.17 -8.28 -9.41
N HIS A 198 14.33 -9.24 -9.01
CA HIS A 198 14.02 -10.40 -9.87
C HIS A 198 13.27 -10.02 -11.14
N ILE A 199 12.41 -8.99 -11.09
CA ILE A 199 11.64 -8.52 -12.26
C ILE A 199 12.54 -7.72 -13.21
N SER A 200 13.48 -6.96 -12.68
CA SER A 200 14.47 -6.18 -13.44
C SER A 200 15.86 -6.27 -12.78
N PRO A 201 16.69 -7.27 -13.16
CA PRO A 201 17.99 -7.54 -12.51
C PRO A 201 19.04 -6.44 -12.68
N SER A 202 18.86 -5.53 -13.64
CA SER A 202 19.81 -4.44 -13.84
C SER A 202 19.55 -3.28 -12.89
N GLN A 203 18.31 -3.02 -12.44
CA GLN A 203 17.88 -1.73 -11.85
C GLN A 203 18.33 -0.45 -12.60
N GLU A 204 19.05 -0.58 -13.70
CA GLU A 204 19.31 0.44 -14.69
C GLU A 204 18.05 0.57 -15.53
N TRP A 205 17.33 1.67 -15.29
CA TRP A 205 16.18 2.16 -16.03
C TRP A 205 16.54 3.49 -16.69
#